data_AF-A0A852R6M4-F1
#
_entry.id   AF-A0A852R6M4-F1
#
_cell.length_a   1.000
_cell.length_b   1.000
_cell.length_c   1.000
_cell.angle_alpha   90.00
_cell.angle_beta   90.00
_cell.angle_gamma   90.00
#
_symmetry.space_group_name_H-M   'P 1'
#
loop_
_entity.id
_entity.type
_entity.pdbx_description
1 polymer ?
#
loop_
_entity_poly.entity_id
_entity_poly.type
_entity_poly.pdbx_seq_one_letter_code
_entity_poly.pdbx_strand_id
1 'polypeptide(L)'
;MDDTETRRPLRALVLCCTLKPSPARSSSELLGRRVLAALAEHDVQGTLVRVTDHHVAYGVSTDEGDDEGRMPTSGKVAGVAVVGNEDGAHHVSAEVHQALGDVGFTIPANGVTYWVGEAMQSTDYQDLDPEPEKTAGTTRTLAANAAHLAALLRTAPYPAA
;
A
#
# COMPACT_ATOMS: atom_id res chain seq x y z
N MET A 1 26.81 -7.22 -2.25
CA MET A 1 25.45 -7.80 -2.19
C MET A 1 25.54 -9.19 -2.78
N ASP A 2 25.10 -10.21 -2.05
CA ASP A 2 25.17 -11.60 -2.50
C ASP A 2 24.15 -11.86 -3.63
N ASP A 3 24.53 -12.61 -4.67
CA ASP A 3 23.68 -12.93 -5.84
C ASP A 3 22.37 -13.64 -5.45
N THR A 4 22.36 -14.26 -4.27
CA THR A 4 21.20 -14.92 -3.68
C THR A 4 20.14 -13.93 -3.17
N GLU A 5 20.52 -12.70 -2.83
CA GLU A 5 19.63 -11.68 -2.24
C GLU A 5 18.89 -10.87 -3.31
N THR A 6 19.54 -10.56 -4.43
CA THR A 6 18.93 -9.95 -5.63
C THR A 6 17.90 -10.85 -6.32
N ARG A 7 18.00 -12.17 -6.12
CA ARG A 7 17.09 -13.20 -6.67
C ARG A 7 15.83 -13.44 -5.84
N ARG A 8 15.71 -12.91 -4.62
CA ARG A 8 14.48 -13.10 -3.84
C ARG A 8 13.33 -12.31 -4.45
N PRO A 9 12.12 -12.89 -4.53
CA PRO A 9 10.95 -12.16 -5.01
C PRO A 9 10.68 -10.96 -4.09
N LEU A 10 10.24 -9.87 -4.70
CA LEU A 10 9.75 -8.71 -3.96
C LEU A 10 8.57 -9.12 -3.09
N ARG A 11 8.39 -8.44 -1.97
CA ARG A 11 7.30 -8.71 -1.03
C ARG A 11 6.49 -7.45 -0.82
N ALA A 12 5.17 -7.61 -0.72
CA ALA A 12 4.24 -6.55 -0.39
C ALA A 12 3.39 -6.94 0.82
N LEU A 13 3.16 -5.97 1.71
CA LEU A 13 2.24 -6.08 2.83
C LEU A 13 1.14 -5.03 2.64
N VAL A 14 -0.11 -5.47 2.56
CA VAL A 14 -1.28 -4.59 2.65
C VAL A 14 -1.76 -4.55 4.09
N LEU A 15 -1.75 -3.36 4.68
CA LEU A 15 -2.40 -3.08 5.96
C LEU A 15 -3.84 -2.63 5.71
N CYS A 16 -4.80 -3.51 5.92
CA CYS A 16 -6.21 -3.21 5.80
C CYS A 16 -6.72 -2.51 7.07
N CYS A 17 -7.05 -1.23 6.94
CA CYS A 17 -7.50 -0.36 8.04
C CYS A 17 -9.02 -0.31 8.19
N THR A 18 -9.73 -1.37 7.80
CA THR A 18 -11.17 -1.48 8.06
C THR A 18 -11.43 -1.65 9.56
N LEU A 19 -12.53 -1.05 10.05
CA LEU A 19 -12.98 -1.22 11.44
C LEU A 19 -13.78 -2.51 11.67
N LYS A 20 -14.11 -3.23 10.60
CA LYS A 20 -14.87 -4.48 10.68
C LYS A 20 -13.90 -5.62 11.04
N PRO A 21 -14.01 -6.33 12.17
CA PRO A 21 -13.13 -7.46 12.47
C PRO A 21 -13.39 -8.66 11.56
N SER A 22 -12.38 -9.52 11.39
CA SER A 22 -12.55 -10.76 10.63
C SER A 22 -13.58 -11.68 11.31
N PRO A 23 -14.44 -12.39 10.55
CA PRO A 23 -14.42 -12.56 9.08
C PRO A 23 -15.38 -11.62 8.31
N ALA A 24 -15.77 -10.48 8.86
CA ALA A 24 -16.75 -9.59 8.18
C ALA A 24 -16.22 -9.09 6.82
N ARG A 25 -17.11 -9.02 5.81
CA ARG A 25 -16.78 -8.48 4.48
C ARG A 25 -16.37 -7.00 4.58
N SER A 26 -15.39 -6.61 3.76
CA SER A 26 -14.84 -5.25 3.76
C SER A 26 -14.39 -4.81 2.37
N SER A 27 -14.85 -3.64 1.93
CA SER A 27 -14.44 -2.99 0.69
C SER A 27 -12.96 -2.62 0.67
N SER A 28 -12.41 -2.19 1.81
CA SER A 28 -10.98 -1.90 1.93
C SER A 28 -10.14 -3.16 1.75
N GLU A 29 -10.61 -4.28 2.30
CA GLU A 29 -9.94 -5.56 2.10
C GLU A 29 -10.05 -6.02 0.64
N LEU A 30 -11.22 -5.90 0.02
CA LEU A 30 -11.41 -6.26 -1.38
C LEU A 30 -10.44 -5.49 -2.30
N LEU A 31 -10.38 -4.16 -2.17
CA LEU A 31 -9.45 -3.33 -2.95
C LEU A 31 -8.00 -3.71 -2.65
N GLY A 32 -7.66 -3.94 -1.37
CA GLY A 32 -6.33 -4.40 -0.97
C GLY A 32 -5.93 -5.75 -1.61
N ARG A 33 -6.86 -6.71 -1.68
CA ARG A 33 -6.63 -8.00 -2.35
C ARG A 33 -6.45 -7.83 -3.87
N ARG A 34 -7.17 -6.89 -4.49
CA ARG A 34 -6.99 -6.57 -5.91
C ARG A 34 -5.64 -5.91 -6.20
N VAL A 35 -5.15 -5.05 -5.31
CA VAL A 35 -3.78 -4.53 -5.36
C VAL A 35 -2.76 -5.66 -5.28
N LEU A 36 -2.93 -6.61 -4.34
CA LEU A 36 -2.03 -7.77 -4.25
C LEU A 36 -2.08 -8.66 -5.51
N ALA A 37 -3.25 -8.85 -6.11
CA ALA A 37 -3.40 -9.60 -7.35
C ALA A 37 -2.66 -8.92 -8.50
N ALA A 38 -2.81 -7.60 -8.67
CA ALA A 38 -2.09 -6.83 -9.68
C ALA A 38 -0.56 -6.84 -9.44
N LEU A 39 -0.12 -6.78 -8.18
CA LEU A 39 1.31 -6.89 -7.82
C LEU A 39 1.88 -8.28 -8.15
N ALA A 40 1.07 -9.34 -8.04
CA ALA A 40 1.49 -10.70 -8.39
C ALA A 40 1.83 -10.86 -9.88
N GLU A 41 1.22 -10.06 -10.77
CA GLU A 41 1.60 -10.00 -12.20
C GLU A 41 3.03 -9.49 -12.43
N HIS A 42 3.65 -8.91 -11.40
CA HIS A 42 5.03 -8.40 -11.39
C HIS A 42 5.95 -9.19 -10.45
N ASP A 43 5.64 -10.47 -10.20
CA ASP A 43 6.42 -11.38 -9.33
C ASP A 43 6.57 -10.90 -7.87
N VAL A 44 5.63 -10.09 -7.39
CA VAL A 44 5.59 -9.60 -6.00
C VAL A 44 4.71 -10.52 -5.15
N GLN A 45 5.28 -11.06 -4.09
CA GLN A 45 4.55 -11.90 -3.12
C GLN A 45 3.82 -11.04 -2.09
N GLY A 46 2.49 -11.14 -2.10
CA GLY A 46 1.60 -10.34 -1.25
C GLY A 46 1.16 -11.02 0.04
N THR A 47 1.03 -10.26 1.12
CA THR A 47 0.28 -10.64 2.32
C THR A 47 -0.63 -9.48 2.72
N LEU A 48 -1.83 -9.80 3.23
CA LEU A 48 -2.77 -8.82 3.77
C LEU A 48 -2.93 -9.06 5.26
N VAL A 49 -2.84 -7.99 6.04
CA VAL A 49 -3.09 -7.98 7.48
C VAL A 49 -4.20 -6.99 7.76
N ARG A 50 -5.24 -7.43 8.47
CA ARG A 50 -6.31 -6.54 8.92
C ARG A 50 -5.94 -6.01 10.30
N VAL A 51 -5.67 -4.72 10.39
CA VAL A 51 -5.09 -4.12 11.61
C VAL A 51 -6.00 -4.32 12.82
N THR A 52 -7.33 -4.24 12.63
CA THR A 52 -8.30 -4.40 13.72
C THR A 52 -8.34 -5.81 14.34
N ASP A 53 -7.71 -6.81 13.73
CA ASP A 53 -7.61 -8.17 14.27
C ASP A 53 -6.40 -8.32 15.22
N HIS A 54 -5.58 -7.27 15.36
CA HIS A 54 -4.36 -7.28 16.17
C HIS A 54 -4.44 -6.26 17.30
N HIS A 55 -3.82 -6.61 18.44
CA HIS A 55 -3.61 -5.66 19.52
C HIS A 55 -2.39 -4.78 19.21
N VAL A 56 -2.63 -3.56 18.76
CA VAL A 56 -1.58 -2.55 18.54
C VAL A 56 -1.45 -1.70 19.81
N ALA A 57 -0.35 -1.87 20.53
CA ALA A 57 -0.07 -1.06 21.71
C ALA A 57 0.22 0.40 21.30
N TYR A 58 -0.19 1.35 22.13
CA TYR A 58 0.15 2.77 21.96
C TYR A 58 1.55 3.06 22.52
N GLY A 59 2.27 4.01 21.92
CA GLY A 59 3.60 4.43 22.37
C GLY A 59 4.49 4.91 21.22
N VAL A 60 5.61 5.55 21.57
CA VAL A 60 6.68 5.93 20.63
C VAL A 60 8.03 5.57 21.23
N SER A 61 8.94 5.08 20.41
CA SER A 61 10.36 4.93 20.72
C SER A 61 11.15 6.12 20.16
N THR A 62 12.31 6.42 20.75
CA THR A 62 13.10 7.61 20.42
C THR A 62 14.13 7.40 19.32
N ASP A 63 14.46 6.14 19.00
CA ASP A 63 15.39 5.77 17.94
C ASP A 63 15.02 4.39 17.40
N GLU A 64 14.84 4.31 16.10
CA GLU A 64 14.57 3.08 15.34
C GLU A 64 15.53 2.97 14.14
N GLY A 65 16.52 3.86 14.02
CA GLY A 65 17.43 3.89 12.89
C GLY A 65 18.43 2.73 12.88
N ASP A 66 19.07 2.51 11.74
CA ASP A 66 20.25 1.65 11.67
C ASP A 66 21.55 2.39 12.05
N ASP A 67 22.67 1.67 12.13
CA ASP A 67 23.99 2.23 12.47
C ASP A 67 24.48 3.31 11.47
N GLU A 68 23.80 3.46 10.32
CA GLU A 68 24.08 4.45 9.27
C GLU A 68 23.04 5.60 9.27
N GLY A 69 22.19 5.68 10.31
CA GLY A 69 21.21 6.75 10.50
C GLY A 69 19.98 6.68 9.58
N ARG A 70 19.75 5.55 8.91
CA ARG A 70 18.59 5.36 8.04
C ARG A 70 17.40 4.83 8.82
N MET A 71 16.20 5.20 8.40
CA MET A 71 14.99 4.62 8.97
C MET A 71 14.81 3.17 8.50
N PRO A 72 14.16 2.28 9.28
CA PRO A 72 13.89 0.89 8.89
C PRO A 72 13.13 0.73 7.57
N THR A 73 12.50 1.80 7.13
CA THR A 73 11.64 1.98 5.97
C THR A 73 12.37 2.57 4.77
N SER A 74 13.59 3.07 4.95
CA SER A 74 14.45 3.54 3.86
C SER A 74 14.66 2.43 2.84
N GLY A 75 14.47 2.75 1.55
CA GLY A 75 14.54 1.80 0.45
C GLY A 75 13.27 0.96 0.24
N LYS A 76 12.20 1.18 1.03
CA LYS A 76 10.88 0.58 0.81
C LYS A 76 9.98 1.54 0.03
N VAL A 77 9.05 0.96 -0.74
CA VAL A 77 8.05 1.68 -1.52
C VAL A 77 6.70 1.65 -0.82
N ALA A 78 5.98 2.76 -0.85
CA ALA A 78 4.60 2.81 -0.34
C ALA A 78 3.60 3.23 -1.42
N GLY A 79 2.41 2.62 -1.38
CA GLY A 79 1.25 3.02 -2.17
C GLY A 79 0.00 3.03 -1.29
N VAL A 80 -1.02 3.76 -1.73
CA VAL A 80 -2.25 3.98 -0.96
C VAL A 80 -3.46 3.46 -1.73
N ALA A 81 -4.32 2.70 -1.04
CA ALA A 81 -5.58 2.21 -1.56
C ALA A 81 -6.73 2.79 -0.74
N VAL A 82 -7.65 3.54 -1.36
CA VAL A 82 -8.76 4.20 -0.65
C VAL A 82 -10.10 3.70 -1.17
N VAL A 83 -11.03 3.41 -0.26
CA VAL A 83 -12.45 3.25 -0.58
C VAL A 83 -13.26 4.22 0.26
N GLY A 84 -14.26 4.85 -0.35
CA GLY A 84 -15.20 5.72 0.35
C GLY A 84 -16.53 5.79 -0.38
N ASN A 85 -17.63 6.09 0.31
CA ASN A 85 -18.93 6.12 -0.34
C ASN A 85 -19.14 7.38 -1.22
N GLU A 86 -18.33 8.43 -1.07
CA GLU A 86 -18.58 9.73 -1.71
C GLU A 86 -17.30 10.46 -2.17
N ASP A 87 -16.54 11.03 -1.23
CA ASP A 87 -15.38 11.89 -1.53
C ASP A 87 -14.27 11.71 -0.46
N GLY A 88 -13.08 12.22 -0.75
CA GLY A 88 -11.96 12.32 0.19
C GLY A 88 -10.71 11.55 -0.23
N ALA A 89 -10.76 10.75 -1.29
CA ALA A 89 -9.65 9.86 -1.67
C ALA A 89 -8.33 10.60 -1.88
N HIS A 90 -8.34 11.73 -2.61
CA HIS A 90 -7.13 12.51 -2.84
C HIS A 90 -6.60 13.19 -1.57
N HIS A 91 -7.48 13.75 -0.74
CA HIS A 91 -7.07 14.37 0.52
C HIS A 91 -6.43 13.34 1.46
N VAL A 92 -7.10 12.19 1.68
CA VAL A 92 -6.55 11.09 2.47
C VAL A 92 -5.21 10.62 1.91
N SER A 93 -5.11 10.46 0.60
CA SER A 93 -3.85 10.02 -0.02
C SER A 93 -2.71 11.03 0.16
N ALA A 94 -3.00 12.33 0.16
CA ALA A 94 -2.00 13.36 0.37
C ALA A 94 -1.42 13.31 1.80
N GLU A 95 -2.29 13.22 2.80
CA GLU A 95 -1.88 13.11 4.20
C GLU A 95 -1.11 11.82 4.48
N VAL A 96 -1.61 10.69 3.98
CA VAL A 96 -0.96 9.38 4.19
C VAL A 96 0.39 9.32 3.48
N HIS A 97 0.50 9.84 2.25
CA HIS A 97 1.77 9.91 1.55
C HIS A 97 2.78 10.83 2.25
N GLN A 98 2.36 12.00 2.74
CA GLN A 98 3.25 12.87 3.51
C GLN A 98 3.79 12.13 4.73
N ALA A 99 2.91 11.51 5.53
CA ALA A 99 3.32 10.75 6.71
C ALA A 99 4.27 9.59 6.38
N LEU A 100 4.03 8.86 5.28
CA LEU A 100 4.90 7.77 4.82
C LEU A 100 6.26 8.27 4.33
N GLY A 101 6.28 9.40 3.63
CA GLY A 101 7.51 10.05 3.18
C GLY A 101 8.36 10.56 4.35
N ASP A 102 7.73 11.14 5.37
CA ASP A 102 8.40 11.62 6.59
C ASP A 102 9.07 10.47 7.36
N VAL A 103 8.51 9.26 7.24
CA VAL A 103 9.13 8.04 7.78
C VAL A 103 9.89 7.26 6.71
N GLY A 104 10.38 7.88 5.64
CA GLY A 104 11.43 7.30 4.77
C GLY A 104 10.98 6.34 3.67
N PHE A 105 9.68 6.16 3.44
CA PHE A 105 9.22 5.44 2.25
C PHE A 105 9.40 6.27 0.97
N THR A 106 9.65 5.60 -0.15
CA THR A 106 9.60 6.21 -1.48
C THR A 106 8.22 6.00 -2.11
N ILE A 107 7.65 7.06 -2.68
CA ILE A 107 6.32 7.03 -3.31
C ILE A 107 6.48 6.93 -4.83
N PRO A 108 5.89 5.91 -5.49
CA PRO A 108 5.93 5.80 -6.94
C PRO A 108 4.98 6.80 -7.60
N ALA A 109 5.27 7.17 -8.85
CA ALA A 109 4.31 7.90 -9.67
C ALA A 109 2.99 7.12 -9.74
N ASN A 110 1.85 7.80 -9.65
CA ASN A 110 0.52 7.17 -9.58
C ASN A 110 0.41 6.09 -8.48
N GLY A 111 1.06 6.30 -7.33
CA GLY A 111 1.04 5.40 -6.17
C GLY A 111 -0.27 5.34 -5.41
N VAL A 112 -1.40 5.77 -6.00
CA VAL A 112 -2.73 5.72 -5.39
C VAL A 112 -3.71 4.99 -6.31
N THR A 113 -4.47 4.07 -5.74
CA THR A 113 -5.71 3.57 -6.34
C THR A 113 -6.87 3.80 -5.40
N TYR A 114 -8.05 4.06 -5.95
CA TYR A 114 -9.22 4.26 -5.12
C TYR A 114 -10.52 3.95 -5.84
N TRP A 115 -11.55 3.79 -5.02
CA TRP A 115 -12.93 3.91 -5.43
C TRP A 115 -13.66 4.89 -4.53
N VAL A 116 -14.45 5.76 -5.15
CA VAL A 116 -15.45 6.55 -4.44
C VAL A 116 -16.80 6.44 -5.14
N GLY A 117 -17.87 6.38 -4.35
CA GLY A 117 -19.24 6.36 -4.84
C GLY A 117 -19.76 7.76 -5.19
N GLU A 118 -21.01 7.81 -5.65
CA GLU A 118 -21.70 9.08 -5.87
C GLU A 118 -22.21 9.64 -4.54
N ALA A 119 -22.14 10.97 -4.40
CA ALA A 119 -22.64 11.67 -3.21
C ALA A 119 -24.11 11.32 -2.92
N MET A 120 -24.43 11.08 -1.65
CA MET A 120 -25.77 10.75 -1.15
C MET A 120 -26.35 9.42 -1.67
N GLN A 121 -25.52 8.51 -2.17
CA GLN A 121 -25.91 7.14 -2.56
C GLN A 121 -25.47 6.10 -1.51
N SER A 122 -26.03 4.89 -1.60
CA SER A 122 -25.76 3.78 -0.66
C SER A 122 -24.93 2.65 -1.26
N THR A 123 -24.38 2.86 -2.46
CA THR A 123 -23.54 1.89 -3.14
C THR A 123 -22.26 1.61 -2.35
N ASP A 124 -21.94 0.34 -2.15
CA ASP A 124 -20.71 -0.11 -1.52
C ASP A 124 -19.82 -0.82 -2.55
N TYR A 125 -18.52 -0.52 -2.56
CA TYR A 125 -17.56 -1.07 -3.52
C TYR A 125 -17.55 -2.60 -3.57
N GLN A 126 -17.72 -3.25 -2.43
CA GLN A 126 -17.75 -4.71 -2.33
C GLN A 126 -18.95 -5.38 -3.00
N ASP A 127 -19.98 -4.61 -3.36
CA ASP A 127 -21.19 -5.09 -4.03
C ASP A 127 -21.18 -4.76 -5.53
N LEU A 128 -20.10 -4.15 -6.05
CA LEU A 128 -19.93 -3.85 -7.47
C LEU A 128 -19.35 -5.05 -8.23
N ASP A 129 -20.17 -5.61 -9.12
CA ASP A 129 -19.80 -6.64 -10.09
C ASP A 129 -20.42 -6.31 -11.46
N PRO A 130 -19.61 -6.08 -12.52
CA PRO A 130 -18.14 -6.17 -12.56
C PRO A 130 -17.43 -5.05 -11.78
N GLU A 131 -16.14 -5.24 -11.52
CA GLU A 131 -15.28 -4.19 -10.97
C GLU A 131 -15.32 -2.92 -11.84
N PRO A 132 -15.40 -1.71 -11.24
CA PRO A 132 -15.26 -0.47 -11.98
C PRO A 132 -13.92 -0.34 -12.71
N GLU A 133 -13.96 -0.23 -14.05
CA GLU A 133 -12.76 -0.22 -14.91
C GLU A 133 -11.75 0.89 -14.55
N LYS A 134 -12.21 2.04 -14.08
CA LYS A 134 -11.33 3.14 -13.63
C LYS A 134 -10.50 2.75 -12.41
N THR A 135 -11.11 2.07 -11.43
CA THR A 135 -10.41 1.58 -10.24
C THR A 135 -9.46 0.45 -10.60
N ALA A 136 -9.88 -0.48 -11.46
CA ALA A 136 -9.02 -1.54 -11.98
C ALA A 136 -7.78 -0.98 -12.71
N GLY A 137 -7.98 0.03 -13.57
CA GLY A 137 -6.91 0.68 -14.32
C GLY A 137 -5.88 1.38 -13.43
N THR A 138 -6.32 2.11 -12.41
CA THR A 138 -5.40 2.75 -11.44
C THR A 138 -4.71 1.72 -10.55
N THR A 139 -5.39 0.61 -10.20
CA THR A 139 -4.79 -0.50 -9.45
C THR A 139 -3.63 -1.13 -10.23
N ARG A 140 -3.82 -1.44 -11.52
CA ARG A 140 -2.75 -1.96 -12.39
C ARG A 140 -1.59 -0.97 -12.51
N THR A 141 -1.88 0.31 -12.67
CA THR A 141 -0.85 1.37 -12.77
C THR A 141 -0.03 1.47 -11.48
N LEU A 142 -0.70 1.47 -10.32
CA LEU A 142 -0.05 1.48 -9.01
C LEU A 142 0.87 0.28 -8.85
N ALA A 143 0.39 -0.92 -9.17
CA ALA A 143 1.15 -2.16 -9.03
C ALA A 143 2.43 -2.15 -9.88
N ALA A 144 2.31 -1.78 -11.16
CA ALA A 144 3.44 -1.70 -12.08
C ALA A 144 4.51 -0.70 -11.61
N ASN A 145 4.09 0.51 -11.22
CA ASN A 145 5.02 1.55 -10.80
C ASN A 145 5.67 1.24 -9.45
N ALA A 146 4.92 0.67 -8.51
CA ALA A 146 5.45 0.25 -7.21
C ALA A 146 6.47 -0.89 -7.35
N ALA A 147 6.15 -1.93 -8.14
CA ALA A 147 7.05 -3.04 -8.39
C ALA A 147 8.35 -2.59 -9.08
N HIS A 148 8.23 -1.73 -10.09
CA HIS A 148 9.39 -1.16 -10.79
C HIS A 148 10.29 -0.37 -9.83
N LEU A 149 9.72 0.54 -9.04
CA LEU A 149 10.48 1.37 -8.11
C LEU A 149 11.13 0.53 -7.00
N ALA A 150 10.45 -0.50 -6.49
CA ALA A 150 11.01 -1.40 -5.49
C ALA A 150 12.17 -2.24 -6.06
N ALA A 151 12.12 -2.62 -7.33
CA ALA A 151 13.23 -3.27 -8.02
C ALA A 151 14.43 -2.33 -8.18
N LEU A 152 14.19 -1.06 -8.54
CA LEU A 152 15.25 -0.04 -8.67
C LEU A 152 15.96 0.21 -7.34
N LEU A 153 15.20 0.44 -6.27
CA LEU A 153 15.74 0.73 -4.93
C LEU A 153 16.51 -0.45 -4.33
N ARG A 154 16.16 -1.69 -4.70
CA ARG A 154 16.93 -2.87 -4.30
C ARG A 154 18.34 -2.89 -4.93
N THR A 155 18.49 -2.37 -6.14
CA THR A 155 19.79 -2.34 -6.85
C THR A 155 20.59 -1.06 -6.62
N ALA A 156 19.91 0.03 -6.30
CA ALA A 156 20.48 1.36 -6.09
C ALA A 156 19.81 2.00 -4.86
N PRO A 157 20.18 1.57 -3.64
CA PRO A 157 19.60 2.11 -2.42
C PRO A 157 20.01 3.57 -2.21
N TYR A 158 19.28 4.27 -1.34
CA TYR A 158 19.71 5.60 -0.89
C TYR A 158 21.09 5.54 -0.25
N PRO A 159 21.97 6.53 -0.51
CA PRO A 159 23.26 6.61 0.16
C PRO A 159 23.08 6.82 1.66
N ALA A 160 24.06 6.36 2.45
CA ALA A 160 24.19 6.80 3.84
C ALA A 160 24.52 8.31 3.88
N ALA A 161 24.07 8.99 4.94
CA ALA A 161 24.34 10.41 5.17
C ALA A 161 25.76 10.65 5.73
#